data_AF-A0A7C3D638-F1
#
_entry.id   AF-A0A7C3D638-F1
#
_cell.length_a   1.000
_cell.length_b   1.000
_cell.length_c   1.000
_cell.angle_alpha   90.00
_cell.angle_beta   90.00
_cell.angle_gamma   90.00
#
_symmetry.space_group_name_H-M   'P 1'
#
loop_
_entity.id
_entity.type
_entity.pdbx_description
1 polymer ?
#
loop_
_entity_poly.entity_id
_entity_poly.type
_entity_poly.pdbx_seq_one_letter_code
_entity_poly.pdbx_strand_id
1 'polypeptide(L)'
;MKPLQKSDWFVILAGLAGLLLFGVLGPRLYPLFGVRLQMTRDGALRAATELVNRLVSVPEGSNVSAELRVDREQLGYLQKTFGHAKANELARDSIPVFTWRVKWTRPSVLEQVAYSSQEEAIQAMASKLSGELTVVLNTRGRLVGFTRMETKTAQAKRAPLDSLAARSLAHKFLIEVAAVDTSAVVPVLAAEVPRSVWGRGQHIFAWKEKRPVAGETVFHVVAVGKTGVVRYNRSFVPSEPYQVPADSGGERIPQILFFL
;
A
#
# COMPACT_ATOMS: atom_id res chain seq x y z
N MET A 1 39.46 -41.40 -13.56
CA MET A 1 39.24 -40.17 -12.75
C MET A 1 40.60 -39.53 -12.51
N LYS A 2 40.81 -38.28 -12.88
CA LYS A 2 42.09 -37.57 -12.61
C LYS A 2 42.16 -37.18 -11.13
N PRO A 3 43.27 -37.42 -10.43
CA PRO A 3 43.43 -36.96 -9.05
C PRO A 3 43.53 -35.43 -9.02
N LEU A 4 42.87 -34.81 -8.04
CA LEU A 4 42.93 -33.36 -7.81
C LEU A 4 44.37 -32.92 -7.50
N GLN A 5 44.85 -31.90 -8.19
CA GLN A 5 46.15 -31.27 -7.89
C GLN A 5 46.04 -30.39 -6.65
N LYS A 6 47.18 -30.10 -6.01
CA LYS A 6 47.24 -29.20 -4.84
C LYS A 6 46.67 -27.81 -5.13
N SER A 7 46.82 -27.31 -6.36
CA SER A 7 46.23 -26.05 -6.82
C SER A 7 44.71 -26.04 -6.78
N ASP A 8 44.09 -27.19 -7.09
CA ASP A 8 42.63 -27.31 -7.13
C ASP A 8 42.04 -27.17 -5.72
N TRP A 9 42.75 -27.66 -4.69
CA TRP A 9 42.37 -27.49 -3.29
C TRP A 9 42.37 -26.03 -2.84
N PHE A 10 43.31 -25.21 -3.31
CA PHE A 10 43.31 -23.77 -2.98
C PHE A 10 42.10 -23.06 -3.59
N VAL A 11 41.74 -23.38 -4.84
CA VAL A 11 40.56 -22.80 -5.50
C VAL A 11 39.28 -23.23 -4.78
N ILE A 12 39.17 -24.50 -4.40
CA ILE A 12 38.01 -25.03 -3.65
C ILE A 12 37.90 -24.35 -2.28
N LEU A 13 39.01 -24.24 -1.53
CA LEU A 13 39.03 -23.57 -0.22
C LEU A 13 38.70 -22.09 -0.33
N ALA A 14 39.24 -21.39 -1.34
CA ALA A 14 38.91 -19.98 -1.59
C ALA A 14 37.43 -19.80 -1.96
N GLY A 15 36.87 -20.70 -2.78
CA GLY A 15 35.45 -20.71 -3.12
C GLY A 15 34.55 -20.96 -1.90
N LEU A 16 34.92 -21.94 -1.06
CA LEU A 16 34.22 -22.22 0.21
C LEU A 16 34.31 -21.03 1.16
N ALA A 17 35.49 -20.45 1.34
CA ALA A 17 35.68 -19.26 2.16
C ALA A 17 34.84 -18.08 1.66
N GLY A 18 34.82 -17.84 0.35
CA GLY A 18 33.98 -16.81 -0.28
C GLY A 18 32.48 -17.06 -0.07
N LEU A 19 32.02 -18.30 -0.21
CA LEU A 19 30.62 -18.69 0.05
C LEU A 19 30.25 -18.47 1.52
N LEU A 20 31.15 -18.83 2.43
CA LEU A 20 30.96 -18.66 3.88
C LEU A 20 30.94 -17.17 4.24
N LEU A 21 31.85 -16.38 3.67
CA LEU A 21 31.88 -14.93 3.81
C LEU A 21 30.58 -14.31 3.29
N PHE A 22 30.09 -14.75 2.13
CA PHE A 22 28.83 -14.29 1.56
C PHE A 22 27.63 -14.69 2.44
N GLY A 23 27.62 -15.89 3.02
CA GLY A 23 26.57 -16.31 3.96
C GLY A 23 26.53 -15.45 5.24
N VAL A 24 27.70 -15.04 5.74
CA VAL A 24 27.81 -14.24 6.98
C VAL A 24 27.62 -12.74 6.72
N LEU A 25 28.20 -12.18 5.65
CA LEU A 25 28.16 -10.76 5.32
C LEU A 25 27.00 -10.38 4.40
N GLY A 26 26.51 -11.29 3.57
CA GLY A 26 25.42 -11.05 2.63
C GLY A 26 24.17 -10.45 3.29
N PRO A 27 23.68 -10.98 4.43
CA PRO A 27 22.57 -10.37 5.16
C PRO A 27 22.85 -8.96 5.70
N ARG A 28 24.12 -8.59 5.89
CA ARG A 28 24.55 -7.23 6.29
C ARG A 28 24.69 -6.30 5.08
N LEU A 29 25.15 -6.83 3.95
CA LEU A 29 25.43 -6.05 2.73
C LEU A 29 24.19 -5.83 1.85
N TYR A 30 23.22 -6.75 1.93
CA TYR A 30 22.01 -6.72 1.10
C TYR A 30 20.78 -6.89 1.98
N PRO A 31 20.21 -5.77 2.47
CA PRO A 31 19.09 -5.81 3.40
C PRO A 31 17.85 -6.54 2.86
N LEU A 32 17.72 -6.60 1.53
CA LEU A 32 16.62 -7.27 0.83
C LEU A 32 16.69 -8.81 0.87
N PHE A 33 17.88 -9.43 0.99
CA PHE A 33 18.01 -10.90 1.00
C PHE A 33 17.52 -11.55 2.29
N GLY A 34 17.36 -10.79 3.38
CA GLY A 34 16.90 -11.31 4.67
C GLY A 34 15.38 -11.36 4.86
N VAL A 35 14.61 -10.75 3.95
CA VAL A 35 13.16 -10.57 4.14
C VAL A 35 12.40 -11.79 3.60
N ARG A 36 12.01 -12.68 4.51
CA ARG A 36 11.07 -13.76 4.20
C ARG A 36 9.65 -13.19 4.10
N LEU A 37 9.16 -13.06 2.88
CA LEU A 37 7.75 -12.71 2.63
C LEU A 37 6.87 -13.85 3.14
N GLN A 38 5.93 -13.55 4.04
CA GLN A 38 5.02 -14.56 4.58
C GLN A 38 3.91 -14.95 3.59
N MET A 39 3.69 -14.13 2.57
CA MET A 39 2.65 -14.32 1.57
C MET A 39 3.24 -14.24 0.16
N THR A 40 2.87 -15.21 -0.68
CA THR A 40 3.21 -15.26 -2.10
C THR A 40 2.26 -14.37 -2.93
N ARG A 41 2.62 -14.14 -4.19
CA ARG A 41 1.76 -13.42 -5.14
C ARG A 41 0.35 -14.01 -5.23
N ASP A 42 0.24 -15.33 -5.35
CA ASP A 42 -1.06 -16.01 -5.46
C ASP A 42 -1.85 -15.96 -4.16
N GLY A 43 -1.15 -16.02 -3.02
CA GLY A 43 -1.77 -15.77 -1.71
C GLY A 43 -2.35 -14.37 -1.62
N ALA A 44 -1.61 -13.36 -2.08
CA ALA A 44 -2.06 -11.97 -2.12
C ALA A 44 -3.28 -11.79 -3.04
N LEU A 45 -3.26 -12.40 -4.23
CA LEU A 45 -4.38 -12.38 -5.17
C LEU A 45 -5.65 -12.98 -4.56
N ARG A 46 -5.54 -14.16 -3.92
CA ARG A 46 -6.68 -14.80 -3.25
C ARG A 46 -7.24 -13.94 -2.13
N ALA A 47 -6.38 -13.49 -1.21
CA ALA A 47 -6.79 -12.68 -0.06
C ALA A 47 -7.44 -11.35 -0.50
N ALA A 48 -6.87 -10.67 -1.50
CA ALA A 48 -7.41 -9.42 -2.00
C ALA A 48 -8.74 -9.63 -2.75
N THR A 49 -8.88 -10.71 -3.53
CA THR A 49 -10.14 -11.05 -4.22
C THR A 49 -11.24 -11.36 -3.23
N GLU A 50 -10.95 -12.14 -2.18
CA GLU A 50 -11.91 -12.42 -1.11
C GLU A 50 -12.37 -11.15 -0.42
N LEU A 51 -11.43 -10.26 -0.07
CA LEU A 51 -11.73 -8.97 0.55
C LEU A 51 -12.62 -8.11 -0.36
N VAL A 52 -12.28 -8.03 -1.64
CA VAL A 52 -13.04 -7.24 -2.62
C VAL A 52 -14.45 -7.78 -2.78
N ASN A 53 -14.64 -9.09 -2.93
CA ASN A 53 -15.95 -9.71 -3.12
C ASN A 53 -16.90 -9.44 -1.94
N ARG A 54 -16.38 -9.21 -0.73
CA ARG A 54 -17.17 -8.81 0.44
C ARG A 54 -17.59 -7.34 0.40
N LEU A 55 -16.82 -6.49 -0.25
CA LEU A 55 -17.04 -5.04 -0.28
C LEU A 55 -17.84 -4.58 -1.49
N VAL A 56 -17.46 -5.07 -2.67
CA VAL A 56 -17.89 -4.53 -3.96
C VAL A 56 -17.89 -5.63 -5.02
N SER A 57 -18.76 -5.49 -6.02
CA SER A 57 -18.68 -6.31 -7.22
C SER A 57 -17.48 -5.90 -8.06
N VAL A 58 -16.58 -6.85 -8.36
CA VAL A 58 -15.50 -6.66 -9.33
C VAL A 58 -16.13 -6.40 -10.70
N PRO A 59 -15.67 -5.40 -11.47
CA PRO A 59 -16.20 -5.18 -12.81
C PRO A 59 -15.96 -6.41 -13.70
N GLU A 60 -16.97 -6.84 -14.43
CA GLU A 60 -16.83 -7.94 -15.41
C GLU A 60 -15.71 -7.65 -16.42
N GLY A 61 -14.99 -8.71 -16.81
CA GLY A 61 -13.88 -8.61 -17.75
C GLY A 61 -12.62 -7.91 -17.21
N SER A 62 -12.53 -7.61 -15.91
CA SER A 62 -11.34 -6.98 -15.32
C SER A 62 -10.12 -7.91 -15.36
N ASN A 63 -8.99 -7.37 -15.78
CA ASN A 63 -7.68 -7.99 -15.57
C ASN A 63 -7.23 -7.74 -14.14
N VAL A 64 -6.71 -8.78 -13.48
CA VAL A 64 -6.15 -8.68 -12.13
C VAL A 64 -4.63 -8.86 -12.18
N SER A 65 -3.91 -7.98 -11.50
CA SER A 65 -2.47 -8.08 -11.32
C SER A 65 -2.08 -7.87 -9.87
N ALA A 66 -1.00 -8.53 -9.46
CA ALA A 66 -0.40 -8.36 -8.15
C ALA A 66 1.09 -8.04 -8.31
N GLU A 67 1.52 -6.96 -7.68
CA GLU A 67 2.89 -6.43 -7.67
C GLU A 67 3.36 -6.30 -6.22
N LEU A 68 4.60 -6.73 -5.94
CA LEU A 68 5.25 -6.45 -4.66
C LEU A 68 5.89 -5.06 -4.72
N ARG A 69 5.48 -4.20 -3.79
CA ARG A 69 6.01 -2.85 -3.61
C ARG A 69 6.89 -2.81 -2.36
N VAL A 70 7.95 -2.00 -2.42
CA VAL A 70 8.84 -1.74 -1.29
C VAL A 70 8.84 -0.25 -1.02
N ASP A 71 8.45 0.14 0.19
CA ASP A 71 8.63 1.51 0.67
C ASP A 71 10.10 1.70 1.10
N ARG A 72 10.92 2.15 0.16
CA ARG A 72 12.37 2.32 0.38
C ARG A 72 12.67 3.41 1.40
N GLU A 73 11.82 4.43 1.49
CA GLU A 73 11.99 5.53 2.44
C GLU A 73 11.72 5.05 3.85
N GLN A 74 10.59 4.37 4.05
CA GLN A 74 10.25 3.75 5.32
C GLN A 74 11.32 2.73 5.74
N LEU A 75 11.80 1.90 4.80
CA LEU A 75 12.88 0.95 5.08
C LEU A 75 14.16 1.65 5.50
N GLY A 76 14.56 2.71 4.79
CA GLY A 76 15.74 3.50 5.11
C GLY A 76 15.64 4.17 6.49
N TYR A 77 14.48 4.73 6.81
CA TYR A 77 14.20 5.26 8.14
C TYR A 77 14.38 4.19 9.22
N LEU A 78 13.74 3.03 9.07
CA LEU A 78 13.84 1.95 10.06
C LEU A 78 15.28 1.45 10.22
N GLN A 79 16.02 1.32 9.12
CA GLN A 79 17.42 0.89 9.16
C GLN A 79 18.33 1.90 9.84
N LYS A 80 18.13 3.20 9.60
CA LYS A 80 18.89 4.25 10.26
C LYS A 80 18.58 4.31 11.76
N THR A 81 17.31 4.19 12.13
CA THR A 81 16.86 4.35 13.51
C THR A 81 17.15 3.11 14.37
N PHE A 82 16.97 1.90 13.83
CA PHE A 82 17.02 0.66 14.61
C PHE A 82 18.11 -0.33 14.18
N GLY A 83 18.85 -0.03 13.10
CA GLY A 83 19.77 -0.96 12.47
C GLY A 83 19.07 -2.04 11.63
N HIS A 84 19.81 -2.71 10.74
CA HIS A 84 19.24 -3.65 9.76
C HIS A 84 18.46 -4.81 10.37
N ALA A 85 18.95 -5.41 11.45
CA ALA A 85 18.32 -6.58 12.06
C ALA A 85 16.92 -6.25 12.59
N LYS A 86 16.82 -5.18 13.40
CA LYS A 86 15.53 -4.75 13.97
C LYS A 86 14.62 -4.14 12.91
N ALA A 87 15.16 -3.40 11.94
CA ALA A 87 14.39 -2.91 10.80
C ALA A 87 13.72 -4.04 10.02
N ASN A 88 14.43 -5.15 9.77
CA ASN A 88 13.89 -6.32 9.07
C ASN A 88 12.83 -7.08 9.89
N GLU A 89 12.91 -7.04 11.22
CA GLU A 89 11.87 -7.55 12.11
C GLU A 89 10.61 -6.66 12.03
N LEU A 90 10.79 -5.35 12.22
CA LEU A 90 9.70 -4.36 12.15
C LEU A 90 9.00 -4.37 10.79
N ALA A 91 9.76 -4.38 9.70
CA ALA A 91 9.27 -4.42 8.32
C ALA A 91 8.44 -5.68 7.99
N ARG A 92 8.67 -6.77 8.74
CA ARG A 92 7.98 -8.06 8.56
C ARG A 92 6.72 -8.15 9.40
N ASP A 93 6.76 -7.57 10.61
CA ASP A 93 5.80 -7.90 11.65
C ASP A 93 4.86 -6.76 11.99
N SER A 94 5.34 -5.53 11.90
CA SER A 94 4.66 -4.37 12.50
C SER A 94 4.41 -3.24 11.50
N ILE A 95 5.41 -2.89 10.68
CA ILE A 95 5.38 -1.75 9.76
C ILE A 95 5.42 -2.29 8.33
N PRO A 96 4.42 -2.00 7.48
CA PRO A 96 4.29 -2.58 6.16
C PRO A 96 5.22 -1.91 5.15
N VAL A 97 6.52 -2.20 5.23
CA VAL A 97 7.51 -1.78 4.23
C VAL A 97 7.29 -2.54 2.92
N PHE A 98 7.00 -3.84 3.02
CA PHE A 98 6.73 -4.70 1.89
C PHE A 98 5.23 -4.89 1.76
N THR A 99 4.67 -4.48 0.63
CA THR A 99 3.22 -4.56 0.40
C THR A 99 2.91 -5.21 -0.94
N TRP A 100 1.88 -6.04 -0.96
CA TRP A 100 1.29 -6.56 -2.18
C TRP A 100 0.21 -5.58 -2.65
N ARG A 101 0.43 -4.97 -3.81
CA ARG A 101 -0.55 -4.15 -4.49
C ARG A 101 -1.29 -5.01 -5.52
N VAL A 102 -2.57 -5.26 -5.26
CA VAL A 102 -3.46 -5.97 -6.18
C VAL A 102 -4.35 -4.96 -6.88
N LYS A 103 -4.29 -4.93 -8.20
CA LYS A 103 -5.03 -3.99 -9.04
C LYS A 103 -5.99 -4.76 -9.95
N TRP A 104 -7.24 -4.31 -10.00
CA TRP A 104 -8.19 -4.68 -11.04
C TRP A 104 -8.32 -3.52 -12.01
N THR A 105 -8.00 -3.79 -13.27
CA THR A 105 -8.11 -2.84 -14.36
C THR A 105 -9.08 -3.39 -15.40
N ARG A 106 -9.94 -2.54 -15.93
CA ARG A 106 -10.67 -2.90 -17.13
C ARG A 106 -9.70 -2.94 -18.31
N PRO A 107 -9.78 -3.93 -19.21
CA PRO A 107 -9.04 -3.88 -20.46
C PRO A 107 -9.45 -2.61 -21.20
N SER A 108 -8.51 -1.68 -21.34
CA SER A 108 -8.74 -0.50 -22.16
C SER A 108 -8.73 -0.95 -23.62
N VAL A 109 -9.88 -0.84 -24.30
CA VAL A 109 -9.85 -0.81 -25.76
C VAL A 109 -9.02 0.43 -26.12
N LEU A 110 -7.87 0.20 -26.73
CA LEU A 110 -7.00 1.24 -27.29
C LEU A 110 -7.72 1.85 -28.49
N GLU A 111 -8.79 2.60 -28.27
CA GLU A 111 -9.17 3.61 -29.23
C GLU A 111 -8.10 4.71 -29.16
N GLN A 112 -7.33 4.82 -30.23
CA GLN A 112 -6.49 5.98 -30.52
C GLN A 112 -7.41 7.18 -30.78
N VAL A 113 -7.98 7.73 -29.70
CA VAL A 113 -8.75 8.96 -29.78
C VAL A 113 -7.77 10.12 -29.72
N ALA A 114 -7.65 10.87 -30.81
CA ALA A 114 -7.03 12.19 -30.79
C ALA A 114 -7.95 13.12 -29.98
N TYR A 115 -7.49 13.60 -28.83
CA TYR A 115 -8.25 14.54 -28.02
C TYR A 115 -8.09 15.94 -28.59
N SER A 116 -9.20 16.64 -28.78
CA SER A 116 -9.19 18.00 -29.35
C SER A 116 -8.83 19.06 -28.31
N SER A 117 -8.95 18.73 -27.02
CA SER A 117 -8.64 19.61 -25.89
C SER A 117 -8.07 18.86 -24.68
N GLN A 118 -7.38 19.60 -23.81
CA GLN A 118 -6.86 19.07 -22.53
C GLN A 118 -7.98 18.60 -21.60
N GLU A 119 -9.12 19.26 -21.61
CA GLU A 119 -10.28 18.89 -20.80
C GLU A 119 -10.90 17.57 -21.27
N GLU A 120 -11.02 17.36 -22.59
CA GLU A 120 -11.42 16.07 -23.15
C GLU A 120 -10.43 14.95 -22.77
N ALA A 121 -9.14 15.21 -22.85
CA ALA A 121 -8.11 14.23 -22.48
C ALA A 121 -8.22 13.84 -20.99
N ILE A 122 -8.43 14.81 -20.10
CA ILE A 122 -8.64 14.56 -18.66
C ILE A 122 -9.93 13.77 -18.43
N GLN A 123 -11.03 14.11 -19.11
CA GLN A 123 -12.31 13.39 -18.96
C GLN A 123 -12.24 11.96 -19.50
N ALA A 124 -11.60 11.74 -20.64
CA ALA A 124 -11.40 10.42 -21.22
C ALA A 124 -10.43 9.57 -20.39
N MET A 125 -9.41 10.18 -19.79
CA MET A 125 -8.54 9.48 -18.84
C MET A 125 -9.32 9.11 -17.57
N ALA A 126 -10.15 10.02 -17.04
CA ALA A 126 -11.00 9.74 -15.88
C ALA A 126 -12.05 8.65 -16.16
N SER A 127 -12.55 8.52 -17.39
CA SER A 127 -13.45 7.41 -17.78
C SER A 127 -12.68 6.09 -17.92
N LYS A 128 -11.47 6.10 -18.48
CA LYS A 128 -10.58 4.92 -18.57
C LYS A 128 -10.17 4.38 -17.20
N LEU A 129 -9.95 5.26 -16.22
CA LEU A 129 -9.65 4.89 -14.84
C LEU A 129 -10.92 4.55 -14.01
N SER A 130 -12.11 4.79 -14.56
CA SER A 130 -13.36 4.54 -13.84
C SER A 130 -13.59 3.03 -13.68
N GLY A 131 -13.80 2.59 -12.43
CA GLY A 131 -13.89 1.17 -12.10
C GLY A 131 -12.54 0.52 -11.78
N GLU A 132 -11.43 1.26 -11.76
CA GLU A 132 -10.19 0.74 -11.17
C GLU A 132 -10.36 0.52 -9.67
N LEU A 133 -9.85 -0.62 -9.23
CA LEU A 133 -9.85 -1.04 -7.84
C LEU A 133 -8.44 -1.45 -7.46
N THR A 134 -7.97 -0.93 -6.33
CA THR A 134 -6.67 -1.26 -5.79
C THR A 134 -6.82 -1.68 -4.33
N VAL A 135 -6.22 -2.81 -4.00
CA VAL A 135 -6.09 -3.30 -2.62
C VAL A 135 -4.60 -3.43 -2.35
N VAL A 136 -4.17 -2.92 -1.20
CA VAL A 136 -2.79 -3.00 -0.72
C VAL A 136 -2.81 -3.81 0.56
N LEU A 137 -2.14 -4.95 0.53
CA LEU A 137 -1.98 -5.84 1.66
C LEU A 137 -0.53 -5.81 2.15
N ASN A 138 -0.31 -5.97 3.45
CA ASN A 138 1.04 -6.27 3.93
C ASN A 138 1.41 -7.74 3.60
N THR A 139 2.64 -8.15 3.93
CA THR A 139 3.11 -9.52 3.72
C THR A 139 2.35 -10.59 4.51
N ARG A 140 1.49 -10.21 5.46
CA ARG A 140 0.63 -11.09 6.26
C ARG A 140 -0.83 -11.11 5.78
N GLY A 141 -1.15 -10.41 4.70
CA GLY A 141 -2.52 -10.32 4.17
C GLY A 141 -3.41 -9.29 4.89
N ARG A 142 -2.88 -8.47 5.80
CA ARG A 142 -3.66 -7.39 6.43
C ARG A 142 -3.81 -6.20 5.49
N LEU A 143 -4.99 -5.59 5.51
CA LEU A 143 -5.29 -4.42 4.70
C LEU A 143 -4.48 -3.20 5.16
N VAL A 144 -3.67 -2.66 4.26
CA VAL A 144 -2.93 -1.40 4.42
C VAL A 144 -3.60 -0.28 3.64
N GLY A 145 -4.13 -0.58 2.46
CA GLY A 145 -4.77 0.41 1.62
C GLY A 145 -5.86 -0.17 0.74
N PHE A 146 -6.86 0.64 0.44
CA PHE A 146 -7.94 0.31 -0.47
C PHE A 146 -8.29 1.57 -1.26
N THR A 147 -8.52 1.45 -2.55
CA THR A 147 -9.01 2.55 -3.38
C THR A 147 -9.91 2.01 -4.47
N ARG A 148 -11.09 2.59 -4.59
CA ARG A 148 -12.06 2.32 -5.65
C ARG A 148 -12.43 3.63 -6.34
N MET A 149 -12.27 3.67 -7.65
CA MET A 149 -12.78 4.79 -8.44
C MET A 149 -14.25 4.55 -8.79
N GLU A 150 -15.14 5.33 -8.19
CA GLU A 150 -16.56 5.31 -8.54
C GLU A 150 -16.79 5.82 -9.97
N THR A 151 -17.73 5.19 -10.69
CA THR A 151 -18.18 5.65 -12.01
C THR A 151 -19.23 6.75 -11.86
N LYS A 152 -19.29 7.70 -12.82
CA LYS A 152 -20.30 8.77 -12.83
C LYS A 152 -21.73 8.22 -12.75
N THR A 153 -22.01 7.13 -13.46
CA THR A 153 -23.32 6.46 -13.45
C THR A 153 -23.71 5.92 -12.08
N ALA A 154 -22.77 5.30 -11.34
CA ALA A 154 -23.05 4.78 -10.01
C ALA A 154 -23.31 5.92 -9.00
N GLN A 155 -22.65 7.06 -9.17
CA GLN A 155 -22.85 8.24 -8.32
C GLN A 155 -24.14 8.99 -8.61
N ALA A 156 -24.56 9.06 -9.87
CA ALA A 156 -25.79 9.75 -10.28
C ALA A 156 -27.05 9.05 -9.72
N LYS A 157 -27.00 7.71 -9.58
CA LYS A 157 -28.11 6.90 -9.09
C LYS A 157 -28.34 6.95 -7.57
N ARG A 158 -27.42 7.57 -6.80
CA ARG A 158 -27.52 7.60 -5.32
C ARG A 158 -27.57 9.02 -4.79
N ALA A 159 -28.46 9.21 -3.81
CA ALA A 159 -28.48 10.39 -2.97
C ALA A 159 -27.13 10.54 -2.24
N PRO A 160 -26.65 11.76 -1.97
CA PRO A 160 -25.54 11.99 -1.06
C PRO A 160 -25.82 11.34 0.31
N LEU A 161 -24.80 10.74 0.91
CA LEU A 161 -24.88 10.28 2.30
C LEU A 161 -24.73 11.49 3.22
N ASP A 162 -25.55 11.54 4.28
CA ASP A 162 -25.30 12.45 5.39
C ASP A 162 -24.04 12.03 6.17
N SER A 163 -23.50 12.97 6.96
CA SER A 163 -22.26 12.77 7.70
C SER A 163 -22.34 11.63 8.75
N LEU A 164 -23.51 11.42 9.37
CA LEU A 164 -23.71 10.38 10.39
C LEU A 164 -23.69 8.99 9.76
N ALA A 165 -24.43 8.80 8.66
CA ALA A 165 -24.44 7.57 7.88
C ALA A 165 -23.05 7.27 7.30
N ALA A 166 -22.36 8.29 6.77
CA ALA A 166 -21.00 8.14 6.28
C ALA A 166 -20.02 7.74 7.39
N ARG A 167 -20.13 8.35 8.58
CA ARG A 167 -19.31 7.99 9.76
C ARG A 167 -19.57 6.56 10.21
N SER A 168 -20.83 6.14 10.24
CA SER A 168 -21.21 4.76 10.59
C SER A 168 -20.61 3.75 9.61
N LEU A 169 -20.64 4.04 8.30
CA LEU A 169 -20.00 3.21 7.29
C LEU A 169 -18.48 3.14 7.44
N ALA A 170 -17.84 4.28 7.70
CA ALA A 170 -16.40 4.35 7.91
C ALA A 170 -15.97 3.55 9.16
N HIS A 171 -16.73 3.68 10.26
CA HIS A 171 -16.47 2.95 11.49
C HIS A 171 -16.67 1.44 11.32
N LYS A 172 -17.77 1.03 10.66
CA LYS A 172 -18.03 -0.38 10.33
C LYS A 172 -16.91 -0.96 9.47
N PHE A 173 -16.45 -0.22 8.47
CA PHE A 173 -15.32 -0.64 7.63
C PHE A 173 -14.03 -0.85 8.44
N LEU A 174 -13.71 0.04 9.37
CA LEU A 174 -12.52 -0.12 10.21
C LEU A 174 -12.53 -1.42 11.01
N ILE A 175 -13.67 -1.75 11.60
CA ILE A 175 -13.83 -2.94 12.43
C ILE A 175 -13.84 -4.20 11.56
N GLU A 176 -14.74 -4.26 10.59
CA GLU A 176 -15.06 -5.51 9.89
C GLU A 176 -14.08 -5.83 8.76
N VAL A 177 -13.46 -4.81 8.16
CA VAL A 177 -12.67 -4.96 6.94
C VAL A 177 -11.19 -4.69 7.22
N ALA A 178 -10.89 -3.57 7.88
CA ALA A 178 -9.52 -3.24 8.25
C ALA A 178 -9.06 -3.97 9.52
N ALA A 179 -9.97 -4.67 10.22
CA ALA A 179 -9.71 -5.42 11.45
C ALA A 179 -8.99 -4.57 12.53
N VAL A 180 -9.41 -3.31 12.67
CA VAL A 180 -8.86 -2.37 13.63
C VAL A 180 -9.57 -2.52 14.98
N ASP A 181 -8.80 -2.65 16.04
CA ASP A 181 -9.31 -2.60 17.41
C ASP A 181 -9.69 -1.15 17.76
N THR A 182 -10.99 -0.91 17.97
CA THR A 182 -11.53 0.40 18.29
C THR A 182 -11.08 0.92 19.65
N SER A 183 -10.76 0.03 20.58
CA SER A 183 -10.19 0.40 21.88
C SER A 183 -8.77 0.94 21.76
N ALA A 184 -8.07 0.61 20.67
CA ALA A 184 -6.70 1.02 20.40
C ALA A 184 -6.60 2.33 19.60
N VAL A 185 -7.70 2.90 19.12
CA VAL A 185 -7.70 4.14 18.31
C VAL A 185 -8.49 5.27 18.95
N VAL A 186 -8.18 6.51 18.55
CA VAL A 186 -8.92 7.73 18.89
C VAL A 186 -9.23 8.51 17.61
N PRO A 187 -10.45 9.07 17.46
CA PRO A 187 -10.76 9.91 16.32
C PRO A 187 -9.95 11.21 16.38
N VAL A 188 -9.39 11.65 15.25
CA VAL A 188 -8.59 12.88 15.15
C VAL A 188 -9.13 13.87 14.11
N LEU A 189 -9.92 13.40 13.13
CA LEU A 189 -10.54 14.26 12.13
C LEU A 189 -11.89 13.69 11.68
N ALA A 190 -12.87 14.57 11.53
CA ALA A 190 -14.05 14.36 10.70
C ALA A 190 -14.21 15.61 9.85
N ALA A 191 -13.92 15.51 8.56
CA ALA A 191 -14.00 16.62 7.63
C ALA A 191 -14.82 16.19 6.41
N GLU A 192 -15.72 17.07 5.98
CA GLU A 192 -16.34 16.96 4.67
C GLU A 192 -15.46 17.72 3.69
N VAL A 193 -14.90 17.01 2.70
CA VAL A 193 -14.08 17.66 1.68
C VAL A 193 -15.02 18.20 0.61
N PRO A 194 -15.06 19.53 0.39
CA PRO A 194 -15.93 20.12 -0.61
C PRO A 194 -15.59 19.60 -2.01
N ARG A 195 -16.62 19.55 -2.88
CA ARG A 195 -16.57 19.00 -4.24
C ARG A 195 -15.40 19.48 -5.11
N SER A 196 -14.79 20.62 -4.82
CA SER A 196 -13.82 21.30 -5.69
C SER A 196 -12.43 20.65 -5.75
N VAL A 197 -11.96 19.96 -4.70
CA VAL A 197 -10.57 19.43 -4.68
C VAL A 197 -10.46 18.09 -5.44
N TRP A 198 -11.50 17.26 -5.42
CA TRP A 198 -11.48 15.90 -6.02
C TRP A 198 -12.73 15.56 -6.85
N GLY A 199 -13.59 16.54 -7.13
CA GLY A 199 -14.81 16.38 -7.93
C GLY A 199 -15.93 15.56 -7.25
N ARG A 200 -15.78 15.17 -5.98
CA ARG A 200 -16.65 14.19 -5.31
C ARG A 200 -16.90 14.63 -3.87
N GLY A 201 -18.16 14.89 -3.52
CA GLY A 201 -18.56 15.14 -2.12
C GLY A 201 -18.31 13.86 -1.31
N GLN A 202 -17.17 13.85 -0.61
CA GLN A 202 -16.69 12.72 0.18
C GLN A 202 -16.55 13.15 1.63
N HIS A 203 -16.93 12.24 2.53
CA HIS A 203 -16.69 12.38 3.95
C HIS A 203 -15.38 11.69 4.30
N ILE A 204 -14.45 12.41 4.93
CA ILE A 204 -13.15 11.87 5.34
C ILE A 204 -13.12 11.79 6.87
N PHE A 205 -12.78 10.61 7.36
CA PHE A 205 -12.63 10.33 8.78
C PHE A 205 -11.24 9.79 9.03
N ALA A 206 -10.59 10.29 10.08
CA ALA A 206 -9.28 9.82 10.49
C ALA A 206 -9.24 9.42 11.97
N TRP A 207 -8.52 8.34 12.23
CA TRP A 207 -8.25 7.82 13.56
C TRP A 207 -6.75 7.65 13.74
N LYS A 208 -6.29 7.90 14.96
CA LYS A 208 -4.90 7.71 15.39
C LYS A 208 -4.85 6.54 16.37
N GLU A 209 -3.89 5.63 16.21
CA GLU A 209 -3.63 4.61 17.22
C GLU A 209 -3.06 5.26 18.50
N LYS A 210 -3.55 4.82 19.67
CA LYS A 210 -3.14 5.33 20.99
C LYS A 210 -1.67 5.03 21.29
N ARG A 211 -1.15 3.91 20.78
CA ARG A 211 0.23 3.47 20.99
C ARG A 211 0.98 3.55 19.67
N PRO A 212 2.12 4.25 19.62
CA PRO A 212 2.95 4.24 18.43
C PRO A 212 3.57 2.86 18.21
N VAL A 213 3.88 2.56 16.96
CA VAL A 213 4.58 1.33 16.55
C VAL A 213 6.01 1.70 16.23
N ALA A 214 6.96 1.24 17.03
CA ALA A 214 8.38 1.61 16.92
C ALA A 214 8.61 3.13 16.86
N GLY A 215 7.91 3.90 17.72
CA GLY A 215 7.99 5.36 17.75
C GLY A 215 7.18 6.07 16.66
N GLU A 216 6.61 5.34 15.70
CA GLU A 216 5.80 5.92 14.63
C GLU A 216 4.33 6.01 15.02
N THR A 217 3.72 7.16 14.77
CA THR A 217 2.27 7.34 14.93
C THR A 217 1.56 6.68 13.77
N VAL A 218 0.57 5.83 14.07
CA VAL A 218 -0.24 5.16 13.06
C VAL A 218 -1.56 5.88 12.88
N PHE A 219 -1.89 6.17 11.61
CA PHE A 219 -3.17 6.78 11.24
C PHE A 219 -3.96 5.84 10.34
N HIS A 220 -5.27 5.81 10.56
CA HIS A 220 -6.26 5.18 9.70
C HIS A 220 -7.12 6.27 9.09
N VAL A 221 -7.14 6.38 7.78
CA VAL A 221 -7.97 7.35 7.08
C VAL A 221 -8.95 6.60 6.18
N VAL A 222 -10.23 6.92 6.30
CA VAL A 222 -11.32 6.36 5.49
C VAL A 222 -12.04 7.49 4.79
N ALA A 223 -12.16 7.39 3.46
CA ALA A 223 -13.01 8.27 2.67
C ALA A 223 -14.26 7.51 2.22
N VAL A 224 -15.42 8.13 2.44
CA VAL A 224 -16.74 7.60 2.10
C VAL A 224 -17.36 8.47 1.00
N GLY A 225 -17.61 7.85 -0.14
CA GLY A 225 -18.37 8.43 -1.24
C GLY A 225 -19.82 7.97 -1.23
N LYS A 226 -20.57 8.35 -2.26
CA LYS A 226 -22.01 8.03 -2.37
C LYS A 226 -22.31 6.53 -2.41
N THR A 227 -21.38 5.72 -2.89
CA THR A 227 -21.57 4.27 -3.03
C THR A 227 -20.89 3.46 -1.91
N GLY A 228 -20.45 4.11 -0.85
CA GLY A 228 -19.79 3.51 0.30
C GLY A 228 -18.33 3.94 0.43
N VAL A 229 -17.50 3.11 1.06
CA VAL A 229 -16.07 3.38 1.21
C VAL A 229 -15.40 3.39 -0.16
N VAL A 230 -14.68 4.46 -0.45
CA VAL A 230 -13.95 4.65 -1.71
C VAL A 230 -12.44 4.63 -1.52
N ARG A 231 -11.97 4.94 -0.30
CA ARG A 231 -10.56 4.88 0.04
C ARG A 231 -10.38 4.50 1.50
N TYR A 232 -9.36 3.70 1.76
CA TYR A 232 -8.79 3.50 3.08
C TYR A 232 -7.26 3.52 2.97
N ASN A 233 -6.60 4.11 3.96
CA ASN A 233 -5.16 4.04 4.09
C ASN A 233 -4.76 3.92 5.56
N ARG A 234 -3.78 3.05 5.82
CA ARG A 234 -3.07 2.97 7.09
C ARG A 234 -1.65 3.48 6.88
N SER A 235 -1.34 4.65 7.43
CA SER A 235 -0.01 5.27 7.32
C SER A 235 0.73 5.21 8.64
N PHE A 236 2.05 5.17 8.54
CA PHE A 236 3.00 5.17 9.64
C PHE A 236 3.82 6.45 9.50
N VAL A 237 3.80 7.28 10.54
CA VAL A 237 4.41 8.61 10.52
C VAL A 237 5.47 8.66 11.60
N PRO A 238 6.75 8.75 11.24
CA PRO A 238 7.84 9.00 12.17
C PRO A 238 7.59 10.22 13.06
N SER A 239 8.04 10.15 14.31
CA SER A 239 7.99 11.29 15.24
C SER A 239 8.91 12.44 14.83
N GLU A 240 9.95 12.14 14.06
CA GLU A 240 10.88 13.12 13.48
C GLU A 240 10.92 12.98 11.96
N PRO A 241 10.90 14.08 11.19
CA PRO A 241 10.94 14.01 9.74
C PRO A 241 12.28 13.42 9.27
N TYR A 242 12.23 12.20 8.71
CA TYR A 242 13.38 11.58 8.07
C TYR A 242 13.73 12.35 6.78
N GLN A 243 14.88 13.02 6.78
CA GLN A 243 15.40 13.63 5.56
C GLN A 243 16.01 12.54 4.67
N VAL A 244 15.33 12.26 3.57
CA VAL A 244 15.83 11.37 2.52
C VAL A 244 17.10 11.99 1.90
N PRO A 245 18.20 11.23 1.74
CA PRO A 245 19.38 11.71 1.02
C PRO A 245 19.02 12.15 -0.40
N ALA A 246 19.56 13.29 -0.86
CA ALA A 246 19.19 13.94 -2.13
C ALA A 246 19.37 13.06 -3.39
N ASP A 247 20.11 11.95 -3.29
CA ASP A 247 20.45 11.04 -4.39
C ASP A 247 19.41 9.92 -4.62
N SER A 248 18.35 9.81 -3.82
CA SER A 248 17.43 8.66 -3.91
C SER A 248 16.31 8.80 -4.95
N GLY A 249 16.24 9.90 -5.72
CA GLY A 249 15.29 10.10 -6.83
C GLY A 249 13.79 9.95 -6.47
N GLY A 250 13.45 9.91 -5.18
CA GLY A 250 12.09 9.78 -4.68
C GLY A 250 11.48 11.16 -4.48
N GLU A 251 10.38 11.45 -5.19
CA GLU A 251 9.58 12.64 -4.91
C GLU A 251 9.11 12.62 -3.46
N ARG A 252 9.56 13.63 -2.69
CA ARG A 252 9.01 13.93 -1.37
C ARG A 252 7.52 14.18 -1.52
N ILE A 253 6.67 13.31 -0.99
CA ILE A 253 5.31 13.73 -0.66
C ILE A 253 4.97 13.29 0.76
N PRO A 254 4.91 14.23 1.74
CA PRO A 254 4.44 13.90 3.07
C PRO A 254 3.01 13.34 2.97
N GLN A 255 2.85 12.06 3.31
CA GLN A 255 1.59 11.32 3.13
C GLN A 255 0.40 11.97 3.85
N ILE A 256 0.64 12.80 4.87
CA ILE A 256 -0.43 13.52 5.59
C ILE A 256 -1.11 14.58 4.71
N LEU A 257 -0.39 15.19 3.76
CA LEU A 257 -0.92 16.26 2.91
C LEU A 257 -1.70 15.76 1.69
N PHE A 258 -1.65 14.46 1.37
CA PHE A 258 -2.55 13.86 0.37
C PHE A 258 -3.96 13.58 0.91
N PHE A 259 -4.21 13.86 2.19
CA PHE A 259 -5.51 13.73 2.83
C PHE A 259 -6.30 15.05 2.92
N LEU A 260 -5.73 16.16 2.41
CA LEU A 260 -6.40 17.45 2.26
C LEU A 260 -6.55 17.78 0.76
#